data_AF-A0A3D1A7J6-F1
#
_entry.id   AF-A0A3D1A7J6-F1
#
_cell.length_a   1.000
_cell.length_b   1.000
_cell.length_c   1.000
_cell.angle_alpha   90.00
_cell.angle_beta   90.00
_cell.angle_gamma   90.00
#
_symmetry.space_group_name_H-M   'P 1'
#
loop_
_entity.id
_entity.type
_entity.pdbx_description
1 polymer ?
#
loop_
_entity_poly.entity_id
_entity_poly.type
_entity_poly.pdbx_seq_one_letter_code
_entity_poly.pdbx_strand_id
1 'polypeptide(L)'
;MKRNVTSSLEESMIRKISLSAVAISLFASIAAAEVNFDKGGFNIKEEISNVALPDAPQDKGILDWIFGKPKPEPKAQAEWTIMVFSSAKNDLEKYLLMDLNEMELVGSTAKVNIVAEVGRIDGYDSSDGNWTGVRRYLITKDSDKTKMGSKMLQDLGMIDQGDYRNLAAFGKWAKAAYPAKKYMLIVSNHGSGWEKGVQTITQNKGISYDEQSGNHINTPELGLALKEIGKVDVFGTDACLMQMAEVVYEIKDSVDYIVGSEETEPGDGYTYNDFLGPVIARPTMTPIELGKQAVNAYADHYDKIDQGHTQSLAKASSVNKLLTVSNEFAAAVMASGEKALAKTSRDATINFAMDENRDMYDFARRMVEGSQNAAVKAKGQALM
;
A
#
# COMPACT_ATOMS: atom_id res chain seq x y z
N MET A 1 -46.44 22.55 57.26
CA MET A 1 -47.58 22.88 56.37
C MET A 1 -47.04 22.91 54.94
N LYS A 2 -47.44 21.92 54.13
CA LYS A 2 -47.37 21.75 52.66
C LYS A 2 -46.31 22.51 51.81
N ARG A 3 -45.51 21.73 51.05
CA ARG A 3 -45.28 21.76 49.58
C ARG A 3 -43.95 21.04 49.29
N ASN A 4 -43.89 19.91 48.59
CA ASN A 4 -44.30 19.50 47.24
C ASN A 4 -43.03 19.20 46.42
N VAL A 5 -42.78 17.90 46.29
CA VAL A 5 -41.94 17.26 45.28
C VAL A 5 -42.64 17.41 43.93
N THR A 6 -41.99 18.02 42.94
CA THR A 6 -42.14 17.78 41.47
C THR A 6 -41.42 18.87 40.68
N SER A 7 -40.24 18.61 40.10
CA SER A 7 -39.74 19.38 38.93
C SER A 7 -38.57 18.70 38.18
N SER A 8 -38.68 17.41 37.85
CA SER A 8 -37.66 16.75 36.99
C SER A 8 -38.25 16.12 35.72
N LEU A 9 -39.47 16.50 35.32
CA LEU A 9 -40.13 15.99 34.12
C LEU A 9 -40.53 17.07 33.10
N GLU A 10 -40.32 18.36 33.38
CA GLU A 10 -40.70 19.45 32.46
C GLU A 10 -39.54 19.97 31.57
N GLU A 11 -38.27 19.72 31.90
CA GLU A 11 -37.13 20.16 31.06
C GLU A 11 -36.87 19.28 29.82
N SER A 12 -37.43 18.05 29.79
CA SER A 12 -37.19 17.06 28.73
C SER A 12 -38.13 17.23 27.51
N MET A 13 -39.31 17.84 27.69
CA MET A 13 -40.31 17.98 26.60
C MET A 13 -40.28 19.34 25.88
N ILE A 14 -39.58 20.35 26.41
CA ILE A 14 -39.55 21.70 25.82
C ILE A 14 -38.45 21.84 24.74
N ARG A 15 -37.46 20.94 24.67
CA ARG A 15 -36.43 20.97 23.61
C ARG A 15 -36.83 20.31 22.28
N LYS A 16 -37.99 19.65 22.20
CA LYS A 16 -38.44 18.95 20.98
C LYS A 16 -39.51 19.68 20.16
N ILE A 17 -40.02 20.84 20.61
CA ILE A 17 -41.07 21.59 19.90
C ILE A 17 -40.53 22.87 19.25
N SER A 18 -39.32 23.32 19.60
CA SER A 18 -38.73 24.56 19.07
C SER A 18 -38.06 24.44 17.70
N LEU A 19 -37.88 23.22 17.17
CA LEU A 19 -37.20 22.96 15.90
C LEU A 19 -38.10 23.06 14.65
N SER A 20 -39.43 23.05 14.82
CA SER A 20 -40.37 23.12 13.69
C SER A 20 -40.81 24.55 13.35
N ALA A 21 -40.57 25.54 14.22
CA ALA A 21 -41.06 26.91 14.03
C ALA A 21 -40.09 27.81 13.23
N VAL A 22 -38.79 27.54 13.24
CA VAL A 22 -37.77 28.38 12.56
C VAL A 22 -37.65 28.06 11.06
N ALA A 23 -38.03 26.86 10.64
CA ALA A 23 -38.08 26.48 9.22
C ALA A 23 -39.28 27.10 8.48
N ILE A 24 -40.34 27.50 9.19
CA ILE A 24 -41.56 28.07 8.57
C ILE A 24 -41.42 29.59 8.32
N SER A 25 -40.58 30.30 9.07
CA SER A 25 -40.40 31.75 8.89
C SER A 25 -39.50 32.16 7.71
N LEU A 26 -38.73 31.23 7.13
CA LEU A 26 -37.85 31.51 5.99
C LEU A 26 -38.49 31.25 4.61
N PHE A 27 -39.74 30.78 4.57
CA PHE A 27 -40.51 30.59 3.33
C PHE A 27 -41.63 31.62 3.12
N ALA A 28 -41.77 32.63 3.99
CA ALA A 28 -42.86 33.60 3.92
C ALA A 28 -42.60 34.80 2.98
N SER A 29 -41.57 34.76 2.14
CA SER A 29 -41.23 35.88 1.26
C SER A 29 -40.86 35.46 -0.16
N ILE A 30 -41.67 34.61 -0.80
CA ILE A 30 -41.83 34.57 -2.27
C ILE A 30 -43.27 34.13 -2.56
N ALA A 31 -43.87 34.74 -3.60
CA ALA A 31 -45.19 34.48 -4.20
C ALA A 31 -46.31 35.47 -3.82
N ALA A 32 -46.21 36.69 -4.37
CA ALA A 32 -47.41 37.41 -4.79
C ALA A 32 -47.74 36.95 -6.22
N ALA A 33 -48.53 35.90 -6.35
CA ALA A 33 -49.28 35.60 -7.55
C ALA A 33 -50.75 35.57 -7.15
N GLU A 34 -51.56 36.43 -7.75
CA GLU A 34 -53.00 36.52 -7.47
C GLU A 34 -53.69 35.19 -7.81
N VAL A 35 -54.25 34.53 -6.78
CA VAL A 35 -55.10 33.34 -6.96
C VAL A 35 -56.56 33.82 -6.95
N ASN A 36 -57.24 33.65 -8.08
CA ASN A 36 -58.65 33.98 -8.26
C ASN A 36 -59.52 32.75 -7.93
N PHE A 37 -60.42 32.86 -6.95
CA PHE A 37 -61.18 31.74 -6.38
C PHE A 37 -62.53 31.45 -7.05
N ASP A 38 -62.91 32.17 -8.12
CA ASP A 38 -64.31 32.15 -8.62
C ASP A 38 -64.61 31.17 -9.77
N LYS A 39 -63.76 30.17 -10.05
CA LYS A 39 -64.13 29.09 -10.98
C LYS A 39 -63.72 27.72 -10.45
N GLY A 40 -64.72 26.90 -10.16
CA GLY A 40 -64.53 25.53 -9.68
C GLY A 40 -63.71 24.68 -10.64
N GLY A 41 -62.67 24.03 -10.10
CA GLY A 41 -61.73 23.19 -10.83
C GLY A 41 -60.29 23.39 -10.38
N PHE A 42 -60.03 23.39 -9.06
CA PHE A 42 -58.68 23.63 -8.52
C PHE A 42 -58.00 22.29 -8.19
N ASN A 43 -57.02 21.89 -9.00
CA ASN A 43 -56.20 20.69 -8.76
C ASN A 43 -54.80 21.09 -8.28
N ILE A 44 -54.62 21.09 -6.96
CA ILE A 44 -53.36 21.41 -6.28
C ILE A 44 -52.15 20.61 -6.81
N LYS A 45 -52.36 19.39 -7.33
CA LYS A 45 -51.26 18.57 -7.84
C LYS A 45 -50.70 19.06 -9.18
N GLU A 46 -51.51 19.68 -10.03
CA GLU A 46 -51.07 20.18 -11.35
C GLU A 46 -50.41 21.56 -11.27
N GLU A 47 -50.83 22.43 -10.35
CA GLU A 47 -50.17 23.72 -10.15
C GLU A 47 -48.79 23.59 -9.50
N ILE A 48 -48.59 22.63 -8.59
CA ILE A 48 -47.28 22.38 -7.96
C ILE A 48 -46.27 21.79 -8.96
N SER A 49 -46.73 21.07 -9.99
CA SER A 49 -45.83 20.48 -11.01
C SER A 49 -45.30 21.49 -12.06
N ASN A 50 -45.89 22.68 -12.17
CA ASN A 50 -45.53 23.68 -13.18
C ASN A 50 -44.70 24.86 -12.64
N VAL A 51 -44.30 24.83 -11.37
CA VAL A 51 -43.38 25.82 -10.79
C VAL A 51 -41.95 25.34 -10.96
N ALA A 52 -41.21 25.96 -11.88
CA ALA A 52 -39.76 25.81 -11.94
C ALA A 52 -39.16 26.40 -10.65
N LEU A 53 -38.58 25.53 -9.82
CA LEU A 53 -37.83 25.95 -8.65
C LEU A 53 -36.55 26.65 -9.12
N PRO A 54 -36.24 27.88 -8.68
CA PRO A 54 -34.92 28.44 -8.92
C PRO A 54 -33.87 27.57 -8.23
N ASP A 55 -32.70 27.43 -8.85
CA ASP A 55 -31.56 26.70 -8.29
C ASP A 55 -31.33 27.11 -6.83
N ALA A 56 -31.28 26.11 -5.95
CA ALA A 56 -31.01 26.34 -4.54
C ALA A 56 -29.67 27.10 -4.42
N PRO A 57 -29.62 28.24 -3.71
CA PRO A 57 -28.38 28.96 -3.54
C PRO A 57 -27.36 28.03 -2.89
N GLN A 58 -26.19 27.89 -3.51
CA GLN A 58 -25.05 27.16 -2.95
C GLN A 58 -24.85 27.59 -1.50
N ASP A 59 -24.88 26.62 -0.60
CA ASP A 59 -24.74 26.82 0.84
C ASP A 59 -23.37 27.43 1.14
N LYS A 60 -23.34 28.76 1.33
CA LYS A 60 -22.13 29.52 1.70
C LYS A 60 -21.87 29.42 3.21
N GLY A 61 -21.76 28.19 3.72
CA GLY A 61 -21.17 27.91 5.04
C GLY A 61 -21.91 28.49 6.25
N ILE A 62 -23.17 28.90 6.11
CA ILE A 62 -23.97 29.42 7.22
C ILE A 62 -24.34 28.30 8.20
N LEU A 63 -24.62 27.10 7.70
CA LEU A 63 -24.85 25.92 8.55
C LEU A 63 -23.57 25.48 9.27
N ASP A 64 -22.41 25.53 8.61
CA ASP A 64 -21.11 25.25 9.22
C ASP A 64 -20.75 26.24 10.34
N TRP A 65 -21.16 27.52 10.22
CA TRP A 65 -20.94 28.55 11.23
C TRP A 65 -21.84 28.38 12.47
N ILE A 66 -23.11 28.01 12.28
CA ILE A 66 -24.08 27.87 13.38
C ILE A 66 -23.88 26.55 14.14
N PHE A 67 -23.58 25.46 13.42
CA PHE A 67 -23.59 24.11 13.99
C PHE A 67 -22.18 23.52 14.17
N GLY A 68 -21.15 24.21 13.68
CA GLY A 68 -19.80 23.67 13.55
C GLY A 68 -19.74 22.62 12.45
N LYS A 69 -18.59 22.49 11.77
CA LYS A 69 -18.39 21.36 10.84
C LYS A 69 -18.59 20.06 11.62
N PRO A 70 -19.42 19.11 11.15
CA PRO A 70 -19.53 17.82 11.79
C PRO A 70 -18.11 17.23 11.85
N LYS A 71 -17.66 16.95 13.07
CA LYS A 71 -16.40 16.24 13.28
C LYS A 71 -16.54 14.93 12.49
N PRO A 72 -15.65 14.63 11.52
CA PRO A 72 -15.79 13.42 10.74
C PRO A 72 -15.88 12.25 11.71
N GLU A 73 -16.93 11.44 11.57
CA GLU A 73 -17.09 10.25 12.39
C GLU A 73 -15.81 9.41 12.27
N PRO A 74 -15.28 8.86 13.38
CA PRO A 74 -14.14 7.97 13.31
C PRO A 74 -14.48 6.84 12.36
N LYS A 75 -13.74 6.72 11.24
CA LYS A 75 -13.90 5.59 10.34
C LYS A 75 -13.70 4.31 11.15
N ALA A 76 -14.64 3.37 11.04
CA ALA A 76 -14.52 2.07 11.68
C ALA A 76 -13.18 1.42 11.28
N GLN A 77 -12.40 0.98 12.26
CA GLN A 77 -11.08 0.43 12.02
C GLN A 77 -11.19 -0.94 11.34
N ALA A 78 -10.61 -1.08 10.15
CA ALA A 78 -10.54 -2.34 9.42
C ALA A 78 -9.56 -3.33 10.09
N GLU A 79 -9.59 -4.60 9.70
CA GLU A 79 -8.56 -5.56 10.11
C GLU A 79 -7.23 -5.28 9.39
N TRP A 80 -7.30 -5.01 8.09
CA TRP A 80 -6.15 -4.73 7.23
C TRP A 80 -6.36 -3.49 6.37
N THR A 81 -5.27 -2.76 6.14
CA THR A 81 -5.13 -1.87 4.98
C THR A 81 -3.92 -2.33 4.19
N ILE A 82 -4.16 -2.73 2.95
CA ILE A 82 -3.14 -3.09 1.96
C ILE A 82 -2.88 -1.85 1.11
N MET A 83 -1.63 -1.40 1.09
CA MET A 83 -1.18 -0.20 0.39
C MET A 83 -0.29 -0.63 -0.75
N VAL A 84 -0.64 -0.28 -1.99
CA VAL A 84 0.17 -0.57 -3.19
C VAL A 84 0.71 0.75 -3.72
N PHE A 85 2.02 0.92 -3.72
CA PHE A 85 2.70 2.06 -4.33
C PHE A 85 3.41 1.56 -5.58
N SER A 86 2.91 1.92 -6.76
CA SER A 86 3.48 1.47 -8.02
C SER A 86 3.88 2.64 -8.91
N SER A 87 5.13 2.66 -9.36
CA SER A 87 5.68 3.73 -10.19
C SER A 87 5.88 3.24 -11.61
N ALA A 88 4.81 2.96 -12.34
CA ALA A 88 4.89 2.47 -13.72
C ALA A 88 5.07 3.61 -14.73
N LYS A 89 5.94 4.57 -14.40
CA LYS A 89 6.41 5.63 -15.31
C LYS A 89 7.64 5.15 -16.08
N ASN A 90 7.50 3.97 -16.69
CA ASN A 90 8.50 3.21 -17.41
C ASN A 90 7.79 2.06 -18.17
N ASP A 91 8.57 1.12 -18.70
CA ASP A 91 8.08 -0.03 -19.47
C ASP A 91 7.20 -1.03 -18.71
N LEU A 92 6.99 -0.85 -17.39
CA LEU A 92 6.09 -1.66 -16.58
C LEU A 92 4.61 -1.20 -16.61
N GLU A 93 4.28 -0.13 -17.34
CA GLU A 93 2.94 0.46 -17.36
C GLU A 93 1.82 -0.53 -17.70
N LYS A 94 2.08 -1.45 -18.63
CA LYS A 94 1.14 -2.51 -19.00
C LYS A 94 0.83 -3.44 -17.82
N TYR A 95 1.85 -3.84 -17.07
CA TYR A 95 1.70 -4.77 -15.94
C TYR A 95 0.98 -4.11 -14.77
N LEU A 96 1.25 -2.82 -14.52
CA LEU A 96 0.46 -2.04 -13.56
C LEU A 96 -1.05 -2.11 -13.85
N LEU A 97 -1.44 -1.94 -15.11
CA LEU A 97 -2.86 -1.99 -15.48
C LEU A 97 -3.44 -3.39 -15.27
N MET A 98 -2.65 -4.45 -15.54
CA MET A 98 -3.04 -5.83 -15.24
C MET A 98 -3.22 -6.04 -13.73
N ASP A 99 -2.24 -5.65 -12.91
CA ASP A 99 -2.28 -5.76 -11.45
C ASP A 99 -3.49 -5.07 -10.84
N LEU A 100 -3.81 -3.88 -11.34
CA LEU A 100 -4.97 -3.13 -10.85
C LEU A 100 -6.29 -3.83 -11.23
N ASN A 101 -6.42 -4.38 -12.44
CA ASN A 101 -7.59 -5.19 -12.80
C ASN A 101 -7.66 -6.48 -11.94
N GLU A 102 -6.53 -7.11 -11.62
CA GLU A 102 -6.50 -8.26 -10.71
C GLU A 102 -6.96 -7.90 -9.29
N MET A 103 -6.51 -6.77 -8.76
CA MET A 103 -6.98 -6.24 -7.49
C MET A 103 -8.50 -5.98 -7.51
N GLU A 104 -9.05 -5.48 -8.63
CA GLU A 104 -10.48 -5.23 -8.83
C GLU A 104 -11.35 -6.49 -8.86
N LEU A 105 -10.80 -7.66 -9.24
CA LEU A 105 -11.55 -8.92 -9.15
C LEU A 105 -11.94 -9.29 -7.71
N VAL A 106 -11.23 -8.74 -6.72
CA VAL A 106 -11.48 -8.97 -5.30
C VAL A 106 -12.07 -7.73 -4.62
N GLY A 107 -11.41 -6.58 -4.78
CA GLY A 107 -11.83 -5.28 -4.27
C GLY A 107 -11.80 -5.11 -2.74
N SER A 108 -11.91 -3.87 -2.29
CA SER A 108 -11.97 -3.52 -0.85
C SER A 108 -13.28 -3.97 -0.19
N THR A 109 -13.24 -4.21 1.12
CA THR A 109 -14.41 -4.53 1.96
C THR A 109 -14.43 -3.66 3.23
N ALA A 110 -15.47 -3.79 4.04
CA ALA A 110 -15.53 -3.12 5.35
C ALA A 110 -14.42 -3.56 6.34
N LYS A 111 -13.77 -4.72 6.10
CA LYS A 111 -12.71 -5.26 6.99
C LYS A 111 -11.31 -5.19 6.38
N VAL A 112 -11.19 -4.93 5.08
CA VAL A 112 -9.90 -4.87 4.37
C VAL A 112 -9.98 -3.74 3.36
N ASN A 113 -9.15 -2.72 3.55
CA ASN A 113 -8.98 -1.66 2.55
C ASN A 113 -7.85 -2.06 1.60
N ILE A 114 -8.03 -1.86 0.30
CA ILE A 114 -6.96 -1.94 -0.69
C ILE A 114 -6.89 -0.57 -1.36
N VAL A 115 -5.76 0.11 -1.17
CA VAL A 115 -5.53 1.45 -1.72
C VAL A 115 -4.25 1.45 -2.55
N ALA A 116 -4.30 2.12 -3.69
CA ALA A 116 -3.19 2.19 -4.61
C ALA A 116 -2.80 3.64 -4.90
N GLU A 117 -1.52 3.96 -4.88
CA GLU A 117 -0.96 5.18 -5.50
C GLU A 117 -0.10 4.75 -6.67
N VAL A 118 -0.51 5.14 -7.86
CA VAL A 118 0.02 4.61 -9.11
C VAL A 118 0.32 5.75 -10.07
N GLY A 119 1.43 5.66 -10.79
CA GLY A 119 1.76 6.64 -11.81
C GLY A 119 2.08 6.04 -13.16
N ARG A 120 1.83 6.86 -14.18
CA ARG A 120 1.97 6.55 -15.61
C ARG A 120 2.63 7.72 -16.32
N ILE A 121 3.34 7.43 -17.40
CA ILE A 121 3.98 8.43 -18.26
C ILE A 121 3.46 8.26 -19.70
N ASP A 122 3.68 9.25 -20.56
CA ASP A 122 3.37 9.08 -21.97
C ASP A 122 4.37 8.13 -22.64
N GLY A 123 3.86 7.26 -23.53
CA GLY A 123 4.71 6.48 -24.45
C GLY A 123 4.80 4.96 -24.21
N TYR A 124 4.27 4.42 -23.10
CA TYR A 124 4.37 2.98 -22.79
C TYR A 124 3.08 2.19 -23.01
N ASP A 125 1.97 2.57 -22.40
CA ASP A 125 0.69 1.86 -22.58
C ASP A 125 -0.49 2.84 -22.74
N SER A 126 -1.38 2.58 -23.69
CA SER A 126 -2.62 3.34 -23.91
C SER A 126 -3.86 2.47 -24.01
N SER A 127 -3.73 1.18 -23.70
CA SER A 127 -4.78 0.16 -23.80
C SER A 127 -5.93 0.42 -22.84
N ASP A 128 -5.66 1.06 -21.70
CA ASP A 128 -6.65 1.45 -20.71
C ASP A 128 -6.56 2.94 -20.33
N GLY A 129 -6.99 3.77 -21.28
CA GLY A 129 -6.79 5.21 -21.22
C GLY A 129 -5.32 5.58 -21.41
N ASN A 130 -5.04 6.86 -21.64
CA ASN A 130 -3.68 7.38 -21.79
C ASN A 130 -3.48 8.57 -20.85
N TRP A 131 -3.85 8.39 -19.59
CA TRP A 131 -3.66 9.42 -18.58
C TRP A 131 -2.23 9.34 -18.07
N THR A 132 -1.69 10.49 -17.68
CA THR A 132 -0.32 10.60 -17.17
C THR A 132 -0.32 11.30 -15.81
N GLY A 133 0.75 11.14 -15.05
CA GLY A 133 0.86 11.65 -13.69
C GLY A 133 0.66 10.54 -12.66
N VAL A 134 0.28 10.92 -11.44
CA VAL A 134 0.13 10.01 -10.30
C VAL A 134 -1.26 10.16 -9.72
N ARG A 135 -1.91 9.03 -9.44
CA ARG A 135 -3.28 8.99 -8.94
C ARG A 135 -3.41 8.02 -7.78
N ARG A 136 -4.35 8.32 -6.88
CA ARG A 136 -4.75 7.44 -5.79
C ARG A 136 -6.10 6.81 -6.08
N TYR A 137 -6.22 5.54 -5.77
CA TYR A 137 -7.44 4.75 -5.94
C TYR A 137 -7.82 4.04 -4.65
N LEU A 138 -9.13 3.94 -4.41
CA LEU A 138 -9.69 2.88 -3.58
C LEU A 138 -10.08 1.76 -4.54
N ILE A 139 -9.48 0.58 -4.38
CA ILE A 139 -9.80 -0.54 -5.24
C ILE A 139 -11.22 -1.00 -4.94
N THR A 140 -12.09 -0.93 -5.94
CA THR A 140 -13.49 -1.38 -5.85
C THR A 140 -13.66 -2.65 -6.65
N LYS A 141 -14.48 -3.56 -6.13
CA LYS A 141 -14.71 -4.82 -6.82
C LYS A 141 -15.47 -4.60 -8.12
N ASP A 142 -14.97 -5.19 -9.21
CA ASP A 142 -15.73 -5.39 -10.43
C ASP A 142 -15.36 -6.74 -11.09
N SER A 143 -15.74 -6.91 -12.36
CA SER A 143 -15.49 -8.11 -13.14
C SER A 143 -14.88 -7.84 -14.51
N ASP A 144 -14.56 -6.57 -14.81
CA ASP A 144 -13.82 -6.25 -16.02
C ASP A 144 -12.36 -6.62 -15.77
N LYS A 145 -11.71 -7.19 -16.78
CA LYS A 145 -10.30 -7.61 -16.71
C LYS A 145 -9.42 -6.76 -17.62
N THR A 146 -10.00 -5.76 -18.25
CA THR A 146 -9.40 -5.00 -19.32
C THR A 146 -9.51 -3.49 -19.12
N LYS A 147 -10.32 -3.05 -18.15
CA LYS A 147 -10.65 -1.66 -17.90
C LYS A 147 -10.80 -1.40 -16.40
N MET A 148 -9.97 -0.47 -15.93
CA MET A 148 -9.98 0.04 -14.57
C MET A 148 -11.32 0.68 -14.20
N GLY A 149 -12.01 0.07 -13.24
CA GLY A 149 -13.28 0.54 -12.68
C GLY A 149 -13.15 1.30 -11.36
N SER A 150 -11.96 1.30 -10.74
CA SER A 150 -11.76 1.76 -9.37
C SER A 150 -11.99 3.24 -9.16
N LYS A 151 -12.50 3.56 -7.96
CA LYS A 151 -12.76 4.95 -7.56
C LYS A 151 -11.45 5.72 -7.42
N MET A 152 -11.19 6.62 -8.36
CA MET A 152 -10.14 7.64 -8.22
C MET A 152 -10.47 8.55 -7.03
N LEU A 153 -9.55 8.62 -6.07
CA LEU A 153 -9.65 9.42 -4.86
C LEU A 153 -8.96 10.77 -5.01
N GLN A 154 -7.83 10.79 -5.72
CA GLN A 154 -7.00 11.97 -5.85
C GLN A 154 -6.17 11.88 -7.13
N ASP A 155 -6.07 13.00 -7.84
CA ASP A 155 -5.05 13.22 -8.87
C ASP A 155 -3.95 14.08 -8.23
N LEU A 156 -2.72 13.58 -8.21
CA LEU A 156 -1.56 14.22 -7.61
C LEU A 156 -0.72 14.97 -8.66
N GLY A 157 -1.07 14.86 -9.95
CA GLY A 157 -0.28 15.39 -11.04
C GLY A 157 1.08 14.70 -11.18
N MET A 158 2.08 15.44 -11.65
CA MET A 158 3.41 14.92 -11.98
C MET A 158 4.37 14.99 -10.80
N ILE A 159 4.09 14.23 -9.73
CA ILE A 159 5.05 14.07 -8.62
C ILE A 159 6.05 12.96 -8.92
N ASP A 160 7.28 13.09 -8.40
CA ASP A 160 8.37 12.12 -8.57
C ASP A 160 8.18 10.90 -7.67
N GLN A 161 7.84 9.73 -8.24
CA GLN A 161 7.68 8.51 -7.45
C GLN A 161 9.02 7.83 -7.12
N GLY A 162 10.14 8.37 -7.60
CA GLY A 162 11.48 8.06 -7.11
C GLY A 162 11.87 8.84 -5.85
N ASP A 163 11.14 9.88 -5.42
CA ASP A 163 11.38 10.56 -4.14
C ASP A 163 10.70 9.79 -2.99
N TYR A 164 11.52 9.26 -2.07
CA TYR A 164 11.06 8.52 -0.90
C TYR A 164 10.05 9.29 -0.03
N ARG A 165 10.04 10.62 -0.08
CA ARG A 165 9.06 11.45 0.63
C ARG A 165 7.66 11.26 0.09
N ASN A 166 7.50 10.96 -1.20
CA ASN A 166 6.19 10.66 -1.79
C ASN A 166 5.69 9.29 -1.34
N LEU A 167 6.56 8.27 -1.28
CA LEU A 167 6.23 6.98 -0.64
C LEU A 167 5.82 7.18 0.84
N ALA A 168 6.58 7.98 1.58
CA ALA A 168 6.26 8.28 2.97
C ALA A 168 4.92 9.01 3.12
N ALA A 169 4.64 9.97 2.24
CA ALA A 169 3.38 10.71 2.20
C ALA A 169 2.21 9.79 1.89
N PHE A 170 2.36 8.85 0.95
CA PHE A 170 1.35 7.85 0.63
C PHE A 170 1.03 6.97 1.84
N GLY A 171 2.03 6.38 2.51
CA GLY A 171 1.79 5.53 3.67
C GLY A 171 1.14 6.29 4.83
N LYS A 172 1.56 7.53 5.10
CA LYS A 172 0.94 8.42 6.11
C LYS A 172 -0.52 8.72 5.75
N TRP A 173 -0.78 9.08 4.50
CA TRP A 173 -2.14 9.33 4.01
C TRP A 173 -3.02 8.09 4.12
N ALA A 174 -2.53 6.92 3.70
CA ALA A 174 -3.29 5.68 3.73
C ALA A 174 -3.66 5.28 5.16
N LYS A 175 -2.73 5.38 6.12
CA LYS A 175 -3.00 5.12 7.54
C LYS A 175 -4.04 6.06 8.13
N ALA A 176 -4.04 7.34 7.73
CA ALA A 176 -5.00 8.34 8.18
C ALA A 176 -6.38 8.19 7.53
N ALA A 177 -6.41 7.95 6.21
CA ALA A 177 -7.64 7.85 5.43
C ALA A 177 -8.32 6.48 5.57
N TYR A 178 -7.56 5.42 5.85
CA TYR A 178 -8.03 4.03 5.94
C TYR A 178 -7.42 3.35 7.17
N PRO A 179 -7.85 3.74 8.38
CA PRO A 179 -7.32 3.17 9.61
C PRO A 179 -7.64 1.67 9.71
N ALA A 180 -6.63 0.88 10.07
CA ALA A 180 -6.73 -0.56 10.25
C ALA A 180 -5.93 -1.01 11.47
N LYS A 181 -6.14 -2.26 11.89
CA LYS A 181 -5.34 -2.88 12.95
C LYS A 181 -3.95 -3.26 12.47
N LYS A 182 -3.83 -3.65 11.19
CA LYS A 182 -2.61 -4.12 10.56
C LYS A 182 -2.44 -3.50 9.17
N TYR A 183 -1.20 -3.33 8.74
CA TYR A 183 -0.84 -2.66 7.50
C TYR A 183 0.14 -3.50 6.69
N MET A 184 -0.15 -3.69 5.41
CA MET A 184 0.84 -4.13 4.43
C MET A 184 1.15 -2.98 3.49
N LEU A 185 2.43 -2.74 3.21
CA LEU A 185 2.89 -1.84 2.15
C LEU A 185 3.59 -2.68 1.08
N ILE A 186 3.15 -2.56 -0.17
CA ILE A 186 3.77 -3.15 -1.35
C ILE A 186 4.34 -2.00 -2.18
N VAL A 187 5.60 -2.11 -2.58
CA VAL A 187 6.22 -1.22 -3.56
C VAL A 187 6.50 -2.03 -4.82
N SER A 188 5.93 -1.60 -5.95
CA SER A 188 6.00 -2.28 -7.25
C SER A 188 6.70 -1.40 -8.28
N ASN A 189 7.76 -1.92 -8.89
CA ASN A 189 8.53 -1.35 -10.01
C ASN A 189 9.70 -2.30 -10.36
N HIS A 190 10.60 -1.88 -11.24
CA HIS A 190 11.99 -2.31 -11.27
C HIS A 190 12.65 -2.21 -9.90
N GLY A 191 13.56 -3.14 -9.65
CA GLY A 191 14.41 -3.21 -8.47
C GLY A 191 15.83 -3.63 -8.83
N SER A 192 16.78 -3.14 -8.07
CA SER A 192 18.22 -3.44 -8.24
C SER A 192 18.87 -3.93 -6.95
N GLY A 193 18.10 -4.09 -5.87
CA GLY A 193 18.64 -4.50 -4.57
C GLY A 193 19.82 -3.63 -4.13
N TRP A 194 21.00 -4.25 -4.04
CA TRP A 194 22.24 -3.65 -3.56
C TRP A 194 23.46 -3.98 -4.46
N GLU A 195 23.50 -3.45 -5.68
CA GLU A 195 24.59 -3.70 -6.65
C GLU A 195 25.90 -2.95 -6.30
N LYS A 196 26.91 -3.67 -5.78
CA LYS A 196 28.21 -3.09 -5.40
C LYS A 196 29.01 -2.50 -6.58
N GLY A 197 28.89 -3.04 -7.79
CA GLY A 197 29.68 -2.68 -8.97
C GLY A 197 29.32 -1.34 -9.64
N VAL A 198 28.25 -0.70 -9.18
CA VAL A 198 27.68 0.51 -9.79
C VAL A 198 28.30 1.76 -9.16
N GLN A 199 28.91 2.62 -10.00
CA GLN A 199 29.78 3.71 -9.57
C GLN A 199 29.04 4.91 -8.94
N THR A 200 27.73 5.04 -9.13
CA THR A 200 26.96 6.16 -8.58
C THR A 200 25.67 5.65 -7.92
N ILE A 201 25.27 6.28 -6.80
CA ILE A 201 23.99 6.00 -6.12
C ILE A 201 22.81 6.21 -7.08
N THR A 202 22.98 7.10 -8.06
CA THR A 202 22.01 7.38 -9.14
C THR A 202 21.85 6.26 -10.17
N GLN A 203 22.64 5.18 -10.13
CA GLN A 203 22.74 4.23 -11.24
C GLN A 203 22.36 2.77 -10.97
N ASN A 204 21.89 2.35 -9.79
CA ASN A 204 21.14 1.09 -9.54
C ASN A 204 21.33 0.55 -8.09
N LYS A 205 20.62 1.10 -7.09
CA LYS A 205 20.62 0.55 -5.71
C LYS A 205 19.31 0.83 -4.99
N GLY A 206 18.22 0.30 -5.51
CA GLY A 206 16.93 0.57 -4.92
C GLY A 206 15.77 0.04 -5.73
N ILE A 207 14.67 0.76 -5.61
CA ILE A 207 13.36 0.40 -6.14
C ILE A 207 12.65 1.69 -6.61
N SER A 208 11.54 1.53 -7.33
CA SER A 208 10.67 2.65 -7.72
C SER A 208 11.36 3.62 -8.68
N TYR A 209 11.92 3.10 -9.78
CA TYR A 209 12.52 3.88 -10.86
C TYR A 209 11.46 4.68 -11.61
N ASP A 210 11.56 6.00 -11.56
CA ASP A 210 10.71 6.95 -12.27
C ASP A 210 11.53 7.55 -13.42
N GLU A 211 11.30 7.08 -14.65
CA GLU A 211 12.05 7.57 -15.82
C GLU A 211 11.73 9.02 -16.16
N GLN A 212 10.56 9.52 -15.74
CA GLN A 212 10.18 10.92 -15.97
C GLN A 212 11.11 11.87 -15.22
N SER A 213 11.47 11.53 -13.99
CA SER A 213 12.38 12.31 -13.15
C SER A 213 13.84 11.86 -13.28
N GLY A 214 14.09 10.63 -13.74
CA GLY A 214 15.39 9.97 -13.70
C GLY A 214 15.80 9.59 -12.28
N ASN A 215 14.86 9.48 -11.35
CA ASN A 215 15.09 9.21 -9.94
C ASN A 215 14.61 7.81 -9.53
N HIS A 216 15.06 7.34 -8.37
CA HIS A 216 14.59 6.11 -7.74
C HIS A 216 14.79 6.20 -6.22
N ILE A 217 14.11 5.34 -5.47
CA ILE A 217 14.26 5.25 -4.01
C ILE A 217 15.41 4.31 -3.71
N ASN A 218 16.53 4.84 -3.23
CA ASN A 218 17.66 4.00 -2.84
C ASN A 218 17.42 3.31 -1.48
N THR A 219 18.25 2.31 -1.13
CA THR A 219 18.04 1.51 0.09
C THR A 219 17.98 2.34 1.39
N PRO A 220 18.91 3.27 1.69
CA PRO A 220 18.78 4.16 2.85
C PRO A 220 17.51 5.02 2.85
N GLU A 221 17.12 5.53 1.68
CA GLU A 221 15.88 6.31 1.52
C GLU A 221 14.63 5.48 1.75
N LEU A 222 14.63 4.19 1.37
CA LEU A 222 13.56 3.26 1.72
C LEU A 222 13.43 3.08 3.24
N GLY A 223 14.56 2.96 3.95
CA GLY A 223 14.61 2.97 5.41
C GLY A 223 14.01 4.25 6.02
N LEU A 224 14.36 5.41 5.47
CA LEU A 224 13.79 6.71 5.86
C LEU A 224 12.28 6.78 5.61
N ALA A 225 11.80 6.34 4.44
CA ALA A 225 10.37 6.34 4.12
C ALA A 225 9.57 5.50 5.11
N LEU A 226 10.00 4.28 5.39
CA LEU A 226 9.31 3.39 6.33
C LEU A 226 9.32 3.94 7.76
N LYS A 227 10.42 4.56 8.18
CA LYS A 227 10.49 5.26 9.48
C LYS A 227 9.49 6.40 9.56
N GLU A 228 9.31 7.17 8.49
CA GLU A 228 8.36 8.28 8.42
C GLU A 228 6.89 7.84 8.34
N ILE A 229 6.58 6.74 7.67
CA ILE A 229 5.24 6.11 7.65
C ILE A 229 4.87 5.63 9.06
N GLY A 230 5.89 5.32 9.86
CA GLY A 230 5.79 4.54 11.07
C GLY A 230 5.52 3.09 10.73
N LYS A 231 5.91 2.20 11.65
CA LYS A 231 5.90 0.75 11.47
C LYS A 231 4.70 0.21 10.67
N VAL A 232 4.98 -0.70 9.73
CA VAL A 232 3.99 -1.55 9.04
C VAL A 232 4.18 -3.00 9.47
N ASP A 233 3.16 -3.84 9.35
CA ASP A 233 3.24 -5.23 9.79
C ASP A 233 3.97 -6.09 8.73
N VAL A 234 3.68 -5.84 7.45
CA VAL A 234 4.31 -6.53 6.33
C VAL A 234 4.76 -5.51 5.30
N PHE A 235 6.02 -5.59 4.88
CA PHE A 235 6.52 -4.87 3.72
C PHE A 235 6.78 -5.86 2.59
N GLY A 236 6.20 -5.61 1.43
CA GLY A 236 6.37 -6.42 0.22
C GLY A 236 7.05 -5.60 -0.87
N THR A 237 7.87 -6.25 -1.66
CA THR A 237 8.38 -5.71 -2.92
C THR A 237 7.95 -6.61 -4.06
N ASP A 238 7.28 -6.01 -5.03
CA ASP A 238 6.94 -6.61 -6.31
C ASP A 238 7.93 -6.02 -7.32
N ALA A 239 9.18 -6.43 -7.15
CA ALA A 239 10.37 -5.86 -7.74
C ALA A 239 11.57 -6.82 -7.63
N CYS A 240 12.40 -6.83 -8.68
CA CYS A 240 13.61 -7.63 -8.76
C CYS A 240 14.61 -7.35 -7.62
N LEU A 241 15.28 -8.41 -7.15
CA LEU A 241 16.49 -8.32 -6.31
C LEU A 241 16.31 -7.63 -4.96
N MET A 242 15.10 -7.47 -4.44
CA MET A 242 14.85 -6.68 -3.22
C MET A 242 15.03 -7.46 -1.93
N GLN A 243 15.15 -8.79 -1.98
CA GLN A 243 15.35 -9.66 -0.81
C GLN A 243 16.83 -9.86 -0.46
N MET A 244 17.65 -8.82 -0.62
CA MET A 244 19.05 -8.82 -0.21
C MET A 244 19.19 -8.59 1.29
N ALA A 245 20.22 -9.17 1.92
CA ALA A 245 20.48 -9.00 3.34
C ALA A 245 20.66 -7.52 3.74
N GLU A 246 21.26 -6.71 2.88
CA GLU A 246 21.49 -5.28 3.06
C GLU A 246 20.17 -4.49 3.08
N VAL A 247 19.27 -4.78 2.14
CA VAL A 247 17.94 -4.16 2.07
C VAL A 247 17.12 -4.54 3.30
N VAL A 248 17.07 -5.84 3.61
CA VAL A 248 16.36 -6.37 4.78
C VAL A 248 16.91 -5.77 6.08
N TYR A 249 18.22 -5.57 6.18
CA TYR A 249 18.86 -4.95 7.34
C TYR A 249 18.46 -3.49 7.53
N GLU A 250 18.42 -2.72 6.46
CA GLU A 250 18.08 -1.30 6.50
C GLU A 250 16.64 -1.07 7.01
N ILE A 251 15.69 -1.92 6.61
CA ILE A 251 14.27 -1.69 6.89
C ILE A 251 13.73 -2.42 8.13
N LYS A 252 14.51 -3.33 8.73
CA LYS A 252 14.06 -4.26 9.79
C LYS A 252 13.37 -3.60 10.99
N ASP A 253 13.72 -2.36 11.33
CA ASP A 253 13.19 -1.70 12.54
C ASP A 253 11.81 -1.06 12.31
N SER A 254 11.35 -1.00 11.05
CA SER A 254 10.09 -0.39 10.65
C SER A 254 9.05 -1.41 10.18
N VAL A 255 9.34 -2.71 10.29
CA VAL A 255 8.49 -3.80 9.77
C VAL A 255 8.51 -5.02 10.70
N ASP A 256 7.50 -5.90 10.65
CA ASP A 256 7.58 -7.21 11.31
C ASP A 256 8.04 -8.31 10.37
N TYR A 257 7.57 -8.25 9.12
CA TYR A 257 7.89 -9.21 8.06
C TYR A 257 8.18 -8.52 6.73
N ILE A 258 9.05 -9.15 5.93
CA ILE A 258 9.49 -8.64 4.62
C ILE A 258 9.29 -9.74 3.59
N VAL A 259 8.59 -9.42 2.50
CA VAL A 259 8.36 -10.30 1.35
C VAL A 259 9.09 -9.71 0.14
N GLY A 260 9.89 -10.53 -0.54
CA GLY A 260 10.60 -10.13 -1.75
C GLY A 260 11.32 -11.31 -2.42
N SER A 261 11.75 -11.08 -3.66
CA SER A 261 12.60 -11.98 -4.44
C SER A 261 14.08 -11.65 -4.28
N GLU A 262 14.91 -12.69 -4.22
CA GLU A 262 16.37 -12.58 -4.30
C GLU A 262 16.87 -12.52 -5.75
N GLU A 263 16.01 -12.88 -6.70
CA GLU A 263 16.26 -12.87 -8.14
C GLU A 263 15.40 -11.80 -8.86
N THR A 264 15.58 -11.64 -10.16
CA THR A 264 14.61 -11.00 -11.04
C THR A 264 13.25 -11.67 -10.95
N GLU A 265 12.20 -10.87 -10.97
CA GLU A 265 10.81 -11.33 -11.01
C GLU A 265 10.28 -11.28 -12.45
N PRO A 266 9.35 -12.18 -12.84
CA PRO A 266 8.61 -12.02 -14.08
C PRO A 266 7.83 -10.71 -14.11
N GLY A 267 7.62 -10.14 -15.30
CA GLY A 267 6.94 -8.85 -15.45
C GLY A 267 5.52 -8.80 -14.90
N ASP A 268 4.81 -9.94 -14.91
CA ASP A 268 3.46 -10.06 -14.34
C ASP A 268 3.44 -9.89 -12.80
N GLY A 269 4.58 -9.95 -12.11
CA GLY A 269 4.68 -9.62 -10.68
C GLY A 269 3.81 -10.48 -9.75
N TYR A 270 3.21 -9.85 -8.75
CA TYR A 270 2.30 -10.54 -7.84
C TYR A 270 0.96 -10.82 -8.53
N THR A 271 0.46 -12.04 -8.44
CA THR A 271 -0.93 -12.33 -8.83
C THR A 271 -1.90 -11.83 -7.76
N TYR A 272 -2.31 -10.57 -7.86
CA TYR A 272 -3.01 -9.84 -6.79
C TYR A 272 -4.36 -10.47 -6.43
N ASN A 273 -5.09 -11.05 -7.39
CA ASN A 273 -6.36 -11.73 -7.08
C ASN A 273 -6.16 -13.01 -6.24
N ASP A 274 -5.12 -13.79 -6.55
CA ASP A 274 -4.83 -15.06 -5.86
C ASP A 274 -4.21 -14.81 -4.48
N PHE A 275 -3.50 -13.70 -4.33
CA PHE A 275 -3.03 -13.21 -3.04
C PHE A 275 -4.17 -12.61 -2.18
N LEU A 276 -4.92 -11.64 -2.72
CA LEU A 276 -5.88 -10.84 -1.94
C LEU A 276 -7.22 -11.56 -1.69
N GLY A 277 -7.62 -12.49 -2.55
CA GLY A 277 -8.84 -13.28 -2.38
C GLY A 277 -8.91 -13.98 -1.01
N PRO A 278 -7.88 -14.77 -0.64
CA PRO A 278 -7.78 -15.40 0.68
C PRO A 278 -7.72 -14.39 1.85
N VAL A 279 -7.07 -13.23 1.68
CA VAL A 279 -7.02 -12.18 2.72
C VAL A 279 -8.41 -11.61 2.98
N ILE A 280 -9.20 -11.39 1.91
CA ILE A 280 -10.57 -10.88 1.99
C ILE A 280 -11.50 -11.92 2.62
N ALA A 281 -11.33 -13.20 2.28
CA ALA A 281 -12.08 -14.30 2.88
C ALA A 281 -11.77 -14.48 4.37
N ARG A 282 -10.53 -14.20 4.79
CA ARG A 282 -10.07 -14.33 6.19
C ARG A 282 -9.31 -13.08 6.65
N PRO A 283 -10.02 -11.97 6.91
CA PRO A 283 -9.39 -10.70 7.28
C PRO A 283 -8.66 -10.74 8.63
N THR A 284 -8.86 -11.79 9.41
CA THR A 284 -8.19 -11.98 10.70
C THR A 284 -6.78 -12.58 10.59
N MET A 285 -6.27 -12.82 9.36
CA MET A 285 -4.89 -13.27 9.15
C MET A 285 -3.90 -12.43 9.97
N THR A 286 -2.99 -13.11 10.65
CA THR A 286 -1.81 -12.50 11.28
C THR A 286 -0.81 -12.04 10.21
N PRO A 287 0.13 -11.13 10.54
CA PRO A 287 1.12 -10.66 9.58
C PRO A 287 1.95 -11.78 8.92
N ILE A 288 2.33 -12.81 9.68
CA ILE A 288 3.05 -13.97 9.12
C ILE A 288 2.18 -14.80 8.17
N GLU A 289 0.89 -14.96 8.46
CA GLU A 289 -0.01 -15.70 7.58
C GLU A 289 -0.24 -14.95 6.27
N LEU A 290 -0.41 -13.62 6.35
CA LEU A 290 -0.56 -12.78 5.17
C LEU A 290 0.72 -12.77 4.32
N GLY A 291 1.90 -12.62 4.94
CA GLY A 291 3.18 -12.70 4.23
C GLY A 291 3.41 -14.05 3.57
N LYS A 292 3.05 -15.16 4.25
CA LYS A 292 3.08 -16.50 3.63
C LYS A 292 2.09 -16.64 2.47
N GLN A 293 0.92 -16.02 2.58
CA GLN A 293 -0.07 -16.04 1.50
C GLN A 293 0.47 -15.32 0.25
N ALA A 294 1.19 -14.20 0.41
CA ALA A 294 1.83 -13.52 -0.71
C ALA A 294 2.88 -14.41 -1.40
N VAL A 295 3.79 -15.01 -0.63
CA VAL A 295 4.81 -15.94 -1.15
C VAL A 295 4.18 -17.13 -1.86
N ASN A 296 3.20 -17.78 -1.23
CA ASN A 296 2.58 -18.98 -1.79
C ASN A 296 1.76 -18.67 -3.05
N ALA A 297 1.00 -17.58 -3.08
CA ALA A 297 0.23 -17.20 -4.27
C ALA A 297 1.14 -16.93 -5.47
N TYR A 298 2.27 -16.25 -5.24
CA TYR A 298 3.30 -16.02 -6.24
C TYR A 298 3.87 -17.36 -6.76
N ALA A 299 4.30 -18.24 -5.86
CA ALA A 299 4.86 -19.54 -6.25
C ALA A 299 3.85 -20.41 -7.00
N ASP A 300 2.62 -20.54 -6.48
CA ASP A 300 1.56 -21.35 -7.10
C ASP A 300 1.23 -20.87 -8.53
N HIS A 301 1.25 -19.56 -8.78
CA HIS A 301 1.03 -19.00 -10.11
C HIS A 301 2.14 -19.42 -11.08
N TYR A 302 3.41 -19.18 -10.71
CA TYR A 302 4.53 -19.42 -11.61
C TYR A 302 4.85 -20.91 -11.80
N ASP A 303 4.60 -21.76 -10.79
CA ASP A 303 4.63 -23.22 -10.93
C ASP A 303 3.60 -23.70 -11.97
N LYS A 304 2.39 -23.13 -11.95
CA LYS A 304 1.31 -23.52 -12.88
C LYS A 304 1.64 -23.23 -14.34
N ILE A 305 2.48 -22.23 -14.60
CA ILE A 305 2.90 -21.85 -15.96
C ILE A 305 4.34 -22.28 -16.29
N ASP A 306 4.96 -23.11 -15.44
CA ASP A 306 6.31 -23.65 -15.60
C ASP A 306 7.37 -22.54 -15.81
N GLN A 307 7.27 -21.47 -15.01
CA GLN A 307 8.17 -20.33 -15.06
C GLN A 307 9.02 -20.24 -13.77
N GLY A 308 10.33 -20.08 -13.96
CA GLY A 308 11.26 -19.91 -12.85
C GLY A 308 10.96 -18.66 -12.03
N HIS A 309 11.01 -18.80 -10.71
CA HIS A 309 10.64 -17.74 -9.77
C HIS A 309 11.35 -17.95 -8.42
N THR A 310 11.56 -16.87 -7.68
CA THR A 310 12.00 -16.94 -6.28
C THR A 310 11.20 -15.95 -5.44
N GLN A 311 10.83 -16.33 -4.22
CA GLN A 311 10.10 -15.45 -3.32
C GLN A 311 10.28 -15.96 -1.88
N SER A 312 10.51 -15.07 -0.92
CA SER A 312 10.67 -15.48 0.47
C SER A 312 10.07 -14.51 1.47
N LEU A 313 9.87 -14.99 2.69
CA LEU A 313 9.38 -14.23 3.83
C LEU A 313 10.45 -14.16 4.92
N ALA A 314 11.04 -12.98 5.13
CA ALA A 314 11.97 -12.73 6.22
C ALA A 314 11.25 -12.18 7.46
N LYS A 315 11.66 -12.65 8.64
CA LYS A 315 11.20 -12.11 9.93
C LYS A 315 12.17 -11.03 10.42
N ALA A 316 11.72 -9.79 10.48
CA ALA A 316 12.57 -8.64 10.77
C ALA A 316 13.26 -8.72 12.13
N SER A 317 12.58 -9.26 13.16
CA SER A 317 13.15 -9.44 14.49
C SER A 317 14.38 -10.36 14.53
N SER A 318 14.57 -11.21 13.51
CA SER A 318 15.71 -12.13 13.42
C SER A 318 16.94 -11.50 12.77
N VAL A 319 16.81 -10.32 12.14
CA VAL A 319 17.86 -9.74 11.29
C VAL A 319 19.09 -9.30 12.10
N ASN A 320 18.92 -8.85 13.35
CA ASN A 320 20.06 -8.57 14.24
C ASN A 320 20.86 -9.84 14.60
N LYS A 321 20.16 -10.97 14.77
CA LYS A 321 20.83 -12.27 14.96
C LYS A 321 21.59 -12.64 13.71
N LEU A 322 20.98 -12.48 12.52
CA LEU A 322 21.63 -12.72 11.25
C LEU A 322 22.94 -11.90 11.12
N LEU A 323 22.89 -10.59 11.35
CA LEU A 323 24.09 -9.74 11.35
C LEU A 323 25.19 -10.29 12.28
N THR A 324 24.80 -10.71 13.49
CA THR A 324 25.74 -11.23 14.48
C THR A 324 26.43 -12.50 13.96
N VAL A 325 25.67 -13.49 13.50
CA VAL A 325 26.25 -14.77 13.03
C VAL A 325 27.03 -14.61 11.73
N SER A 326 26.62 -13.70 10.84
CA SER A 326 27.37 -13.35 9.63
C SER A 326 28.72 -12.72 9.96
N ASN A 327 28.78 -11.79 10.92
CA ASN A 327 30.03 -11.17 11.37
C ASN A 327 30.96 -12.18 12.03
N GLU A 328 30.43 -13.07 12.89
CA GLU A 328 31.22 -14.12 13.53
C GLU A 328 31.79 -15.11 12.51
N PHE A 329 31.00 -15.49 11.51
CA PHE A 329 31.45 -16.34 10.42
C PHE A 329 32.53 -15.67 9.57
N ALA A 330 32.30 -14.42 9.15
CA ALA A 330 33.29 -13.65 8.39
C ALA A 330 34.61 -13.50 9.16
N ALA A 331 34.55 -13.21 10.47
CA ALA A 331 35.73 -13.12 11.33
C ALA A 331 36.48 -14.47 11.42
N ALA A 332 35.76 -15.59 11.55
CA ALA A 332 36.36 -16.92 11.56
C ALA A 332 37.07 -17.24 10.23
N VAL A 333 36.45 -16.91 9.10
CA VAL A 333 37.05 -17.11 7.75
C VAL A 333 38.29 -16.24 7.57
N MET A 334 38.26 -14.97 8.02
CA MET A 334 39.44 -14.10 7.95
C MET A 334 40.59 -14.60 8.83
N ALA A 335 40.28 -15.10 10.03
CA ALA A 335 41.27 -15.59 10.98
C ALA A 335 41.85 -16.96 10.59
N SER A 336 41.14 -17.78 9.80
CA SER A 336 41.62 -19.11 9.42
C SER A 336 42.77 -19.11 8.43
N GLY A 337 42.97 -18.01 7.69
CA GLY A 337 43.96 -17.92 6.62
C GLY A 337 43.56 -18.70 5.36
N GLU A 338 42.36 -19.26 5.29
CA GLU A 338 41.88 -20.12 4.18
C GLU A 338 41.39 -19.29 2.97
N LYS A 339 42.15 -18.27 2.57
CA LYS A 339 41.78 -17.32 1.50
C LYS A 339 41.50 -18.01 0.16
N ALA A 340 42.27 -19.03 -0.19
CA ALA A 340 42.07 -19.79 -1.42
C ALA A 340 40.71 -20.47 -1.43
N LEU A 341 40.36 -21.14 -0.32
CA LEU A 341 39.05 -21.78 -0.15
C LEU A 341 37.91 -20.75 -0.17
N ALA A 342 38.07 -19.61 0.51
CA ALA A 342 37.06 -18.55 0.51
C ALA A 342 36.79 -18.03 -0.91
N LYS A 343 37.84 -17.82 -1.71
CA LYS A 343 37.71 -17.41 -3.11
C LYS A 343 37.01 -18.47 -3.95
N THR A 344 37.44 -19.73 -3.88
CA THR A 344 36.82 -20.81 -4.67
C THR A 344 35.38 -21.08 -4.23
N SER A 345 35.08 -20.96 -2.93
CA SER A 345 33.72 -21.13 -2.41
C SER A 345 32.80 -20.02 -2.90
N ARG A 346 33.25 -18.76 -2.83
CA ARG A 346 32.53 -17.60 -3.40
C ARG A 346 32.25 -17.79 -4.89
N ASP A 347 33.28 -18.11 -5.68
CA ASP A 347 33.16 -18.23 -7.14
C ASP A 347 32.22 -19.38 -7.56
N ALA A 348 32.13 -20.43 -6.74
CA ALA A 348 31.24 -21.56 -6.97
C ALA A 348 29.85 -21.39 -6.34
N THR A 349 29.62 -20.37 -5.51
CA THR A 349 28.33 -20.10 -4.86
C THR A 349 27.29 -19.74 -5.91
N ILE A 350 26.05 -20.20 -5.72
CA ILE A 350 24.91 -19.78 -6.53
C ILE A 350 24.89 -18.24 -6.62
N ASN A 351 24.89 -17.75 -7.86
CA ASN A 351 24.64 -16.35 -8.17
C ASN A 351 23.25 -16.18 -8.78
N PHE A 352 22.79 -14.94 -8.76
CA PHE A 352 21.54 -14.52 -9.35
C PHE A 352 21.82 -13.73 -10.64
N ALA A 353 20.83 -13.01 -11.18
CA ALA A 353 21.00 -12.19 -12.38
C ALA A 353 22.20 -11.23 -12.30
N MET A 354 22.49 -10.74 -11.09
CA MET A 354 23.72 -9.99 -10.80
C MET A 354 24.78 -10.94 -10.23
N ASP A 355 25.92 -11.08 -10.91
CA ASP A 355 27.00 -12.00 -10.52
C ASP A 355 27.56 -11.75 -9.11
N GLU A 356 27.42 -10.52 -8.61
CA GLU A 356 27.84 -10.13 -7.26
C GLU A 356 26.81 -10.46 -6.17
N ASN A 357 25.55 -10.71 -6.54
CA ASN A 357 24.52 -11.22 -5.63
C ASN A 357 24.70 -12.72 -5.52
N ARG A 358 24.96 -13.21 -4.29
CA ARG A 358 25.34 -14.59 -4.02
C ARG A 358 24.52 -15.14 -2.87
N ASP A 359 24.09 -16.40 -2.98
CA ASP A 359 23.36 -17.06 -1.91
C ASP A 359 24.24 -17.23 -0.66
N MET A 360 23.80 -16.62 0.44
CA MET A 360 24.54 -16.59 1.70
C MET A 360 24.62 -17.99 2.33
N TYR A 361 23.58 -18.81 2.18
CA TYR A 361 23.55 -20.17 2.71
C TYR A 361 24.54 -21.07 1.97
N ASP A 362 24.51 -21.07 0.63
CA ASP A 362 25.40 -21.88 -0.20
C ASP A 362 26.87 -21.49 -0.02
N PHE A 363 27.17 -20.19 0.12
CA PHE A 363 28.53 -19.75 0.47
C PHE A 363 28.99 -20.31 1.82
N ALA A 364 28.16 -20.19 2.85
CA ALA A 364 28.46 -20.71 4.19
C ALA A 364 28.65 -22.23 4.16
N ARG A 365 27.77 -22.96 3.48
CA ARG A 365 27.83 -24.41 3.29
C ARG A 365 29.15 -24.85 2.65
N ARG A 366 29.56 -24.22 1.56
CA ARG A 366 30.83 -24.52 0.86
C ARG A 366 32.05 -24.28 1.76
N MET A 367 32.03 -23.22 2.54
CA MET A 367 33.08 -22.95 3.53
C MET A 367 33.11 -24.01 4.64
N VAL A 368 31.95 -24.44 5.16
CA VAL A 368 31.86 -25.49 6.19
C VAL A 368 32.38 -26.83 5.67
N GLU A 369 32.02 -27.20 4.44
CA GLU A 369 32.43 -28.47 3.82
C GLU A 369 33.93 -28.49 3.50
N GLY A 370 34.49 -27.38 3.00
CA GLY A 370 35.88 -27.31 2.56
C GLY A 370 36.91 -26.96 3.65
N SER A 371 36.49 -26.27 4.72
CA SER A 371 37.41 -25.76 5.74
C SER A 371 37.95 -26.89 6.61
N GLN A 372 39.19 -26.76 7.09
CA GLN A 372 39.74 -27.59 8.18
C GLN A 372 39.71 -26.86 9.53
N ASN A 373 39.37 -25.58 9.53
CA ASN A 373 39.29 -24.76 10.72
C ASN A 373 37.98 -25.02 11.50
N ALA A 374 38.10 -25.50 12.73
CA ALA A 374 36.93 -25.80 13.57
C ALA A 374 36.03 -24.58 13.84
N ALA A 375 36.60 -23.38 13.94
CA ALA A 375 35.82 -22.16 14.15
C ALA A 375 35.02 -21.79 12.89
N VAL A 376 35.59 -21.93 11.69
CA VAL A 376 34.86 -21.71 10.42
C VAL A 376 33.68 -22.67 10.32
N LYS A 377 33.89 -23.96 10.63
CA LYS A 377 32.80 -24.95 10.62
C LYS A 377 31.69 -24.58 11.60
N ALA A 378 32.05 -24.31 12.86
CA ALA A 378 31.06 -24.00 13.90
C ALA A 378 30.28 -22.71 13.60
N LYS A 379 30.95 -21.65 13.13
CA LYS A 379 30.30 -20.38 12.81
C LYS A 379 29.52 -20.41 11.50
N GLY A 380 29.99 -21.14 10.49
CA GLY A 380 29.24 -21.36 9.26
C GLY A 380 27.96 -22.16 9.50
N GLN A 381 28.01 -23.20 10.34
CA GLN A 381 26.83 -23.97 10.76
C GLN A 381 25.82 -23.15 11.58
N ALA A 382 26.25 -22.05 12.23
CA ALA A 382 25.35 -21.16 12.97
C ALA A 382 24.69 -20.10 12.08
N LEU A 383 25.28 -19.82 10.90
CA LEU A 383 24.75 -18.91 9.89
C LEU A 383 23.72 -19.63 8.99
N MET A 384 24.00 -20.88 8.64
CA MET A 384 23.07 -21.81 7.98
C MET A 384 21.89 -22.16 8.90
#